data_AF-A0A8J6HQ41-F1
#
_entry.id   AF-A0A8J6HQ41-F1
#
_cell.length_a   1.000
_cell.length_b   1.000
_cell.length_c   1.000
_cell.angle_alpha   90.00
_cell.angle_beta   90.00
_cell.angle_gamma   90.00
#
_symmetry.space_group_name_H-M   'P 1'
#
loop_
_entity.id
_entity.type
_entity.pdbx_description
1 polymer ?
#
loop_
_entity_poly.entity_id
_entity_poly.type
_entity_poly.pdbx_seq_one_letter_code
_entity_poly.pdbx_strand_id
1 'polypeptide(L)'
;MASSFQKLKDLDLTRDEVERLGEALKKEEFRKLLVDYVEEVQNPANKELYEQEIIQLEKERGNDVTFINPKPGYVIKSSVDGSKKCFINVCANDNIKKPSSSPACKEGAKGLQWALPHSLTPPREDVDNKGARCVVYDVVFHPDTLHMALKNKSFGNMVNATACEAVESNFEVMLDKKNLKFPKLQYKGVPHSTIIRKPIEGFVAQQMDPEIDSQELHRRQKQLHHPQICDKAPQPR
;
A
#
# COMPACT_ATOMS: atom_id res chain seq x y z
N MET A 1 -18.73 0.09 21.08
CA MET A 1 -19.13 1.51 21.02
C MET A 1 -18.10 2.44 21.67
N ALA A 2 -17.75 2.29 22.97
CA ALA A 2 -16.78 3.19 23.64
C ALA A 2 -15.34 3.13 23.08
N SER A 3 -14.89 1.96 22.60
CA SER A 3 -13.57 1.79 21.99
C SER A 3 -13.39 2.54 20.66
N SER A 4 -14.48 2.85 19.94
CA SER A 4 -14.44 3.52 18.64
C SER A 4 -14.19 5.02 18.78
N PHE A 5 -14.79 5.65 19.81
CA PHE A 5 -14.64 7.07 20.10
C PHE A 5 -13.23 7.46 20.55
N GLN A 6 -12.52 6.55 21.20
CA GLN A 6 -11.14 6.81 21.62
C GLN A 6 -10.20 6.95 20.42
N LYS A 7 -10.44 6.21 19.33
CA LYS A 7 -9.64 6.29 18.09
C LYS A 7 -9.86 7.57 17.30
N LEU A 8 -11.03 8.23 17.43
CA LEU A 8 -11.25 9.55 16.81
C LEU A 8 -10.38 10.64 17.44
N LYS A 9 -9.91 10.47 18.68
CA LYS A 9 -9.02 11.44 19.35
C LYS A 9 -7.57 11.35 18.87
N ASP A 10 -7.20 10.29 18.17
CA ASP A 10 -5.87 10.12 17.57
C ASP A 10 -5.77 10.80 16.19
N LEU A 11 -6.90 11.24 15.64
CA LEU A 11 -6.97 12.17 14.52
C LEU A 11 -6.88 13.57 15.15
N ASP A 12 -6.03 14.46 14.60
CA ASP A 12 -5.92 15.86 15.02
C ASP A 12 -7.20 16.65 14.69
N LEU A 13 -8.31 16.27 15.34
CA LEU A 13 -9.63 16.86 15.17
C LEU A 13 -9.88 17.82 16.32
N THR A 14 -10.33 19.02 15.97
CA THR A 14 -10.84 19.98 16.94
C THR A 14 -12.09 19.41 17.62
N ARG A 15 -12.39 19.90 18.84
CA ARG A 15 -13.59 19.46 19.58
C ARG A 15 -14.87 19.64 18.75
N ASP A 16 -14.96 20.76 18.05
CA ASP A 16 -16.10 21.08 17.18
C ASP A 16 -16.24 20.07 16.03
N GLU A 17 -15.14 19.60 15.44
CA GLU A 17 -15.18 18.58 14.38
C GLU A 17 -15.64 17.23 14.92
N VAL A 18 -15.17 16.83 16.10
CA VAL A 18 -15.60 15.57 16.76
C VAL A 18 -17.09 15.62 17.09
N GLU A 19 -17.59 16.73 17.60
CA GLU A 19 -19.02 16.90 17.89
C GLU A 19 -19.86 16.87 16.62
N ARG A 20 -19.46 17.59 15.56
CA ARG A 20 -20.17 17.57 14.27
C ARG A 20 -20.18 16.17 13.64
N LEU A 21 -19.06 15.45 13.65
CA LEU A 21 -18.98 14.05 13.19
C LEU A 21 -19.88 13.13 14.02
N GLY A 22 -19.88 13.31 15.35
CA GLY A 22 -20.75 12.57 16.26
C GLY A 22 -22.23 12.79 15.96
N GLU A 23 -22.65 14.03 15.73
CA GLU A 23 -24.03 14.37 15.36
C GLU A 23 -24.40 13.85 13.97
N ALA A 24 -23.49 13.93 12.99
CA ALA A 24 -23.70 13.38 11.65
C ALA A 24 -23.94 11.85 11.69
N LEU A 25 -23.14 11.12 12.47
CA LEU A 25 -23.28 9.66 12.62
C LEU A 25 -24.61 9.22 13.28
N LYS A 26 -25.31 10.10 14.01
CA LYS A 26 -26.65 9.81 14.54
C LYS A 26 -27.71 9.85 13.45
N LYS A 27 -27.51 10.68 12.41
CA LYS A 27 -28.46 10.82 11.29
C LYS A 27 -28.46 9.54 10.46
N GLU A 28 -29.66 9.01 10.21
CA GLU A 28 -29.83 7.75 9.46
C GLU A 28 -29.42 7.92 7.99
N GLU A 29 -29.73 9.07 7.38
CA GLU A 29 -29.33 9.42 6.02
C GLU A 29 -27.81 9.38 5.84
N PHE A 30 -27.06 9.95 6.78
CA PHE A 30 -25.60 9.96 6.73
C PHE A 30 -25.01 8.54 6.90
N ARG A 31 -25.59 7.74 7.81
CA ARG A 31 -25.20 6.33 7.95
C ARG A 31 -25.47 5.52 6.70
N LYS A 32 -26.62 5.74 6.06
CA LYS A 32 -26.97 5.09 4.80
C LYS A 32 -25.98 5.47 3.70
N LEU A 33 -25.68 6.76 3.55
CA LEU A 33 -24.72 7.24 2.57
C LEU A 33 -23.30 6.66 2.79
N LEU A 34 -22.88 6.52 4.06
CA LEU A 34 -21.63 5.84 4.40
C LEU A 34 -21.65 4.35 4.03
N VAL A 35 -22.77 3.66 4.25
CA VAL A 35 -22.93 2.25 3.88
C VAL A 35 -22.88 2.10 2.36
N ASP A 36 -23.67 2.90 1.64
CA ASP A 36 -23.72 2.89 0.18
C ASP A 36 -22.32 3.13 -0.41
N TYR A 37 -21.56 4.09 0.13
CA TYR A 37 -20.16 4.34 -0.27
C TYR A 37 -19.24 3.14 0.00
N VAL A 38 -19.33 2.53 1.20
CA VAL A 38 -18.49 1.37 1.54
C VAL A 38 -18.81 0.19 0.63
N GLU A 39 -20.09 -0.05 0.34
CA GLU A 39 -20.53 -1.08 -0.59
C GLU A 39 -20.03 -0.80 -2.02
N GLU A 40 -20.08 0.45 -2.47
CA GLU A 40 -19.59 0.87 -3.77
C GLU A 40 -18.07 0.65 -3.91
N VAL A 41 -17.29 1.02 -2.89
CA VAL A 41 -15.84 0.85 -2.87
C VAL A 41 -15.42 -0.62 -2.76
N GLN A 42 -16.20 -1.44 -2.06
CA GLN A 42 -15.93 -2.88 -1.91
C GLN A 42 -16.42 -3.70 -3.11
N ASN A 43 -17.24 -3.12 -3.99
CA ASN A 43 -17.75 -3.81 -5.16
C ASN A 43 -16.61 -4.14 -6.14
N PRO A 44 -16.37 -5.42 -6.46
CA PRO A 44 -15.29 -5.82 -7.36
C PRO A 44 -15.41 -5.20 -8.76
N ALA A 45 -16.64 -5.01 -9.27
CA ALA A 45 -16.85 -4.41 -10.58
C ALA A 45 -16.38 -2.94 -10.62
N ASN A 46 -16.64 -2.18 -9.56
CA ASN A 46 -16.21 -0.78 -9.45
C ASN A 46 -14.70 -0.69 -9.29
N LYS A 47 -14.10 -1.60 -8.53
CA LYS A 47 -12.64 -1.68 -8.39
C LYS A 47 -11.96 -1.95 -9.74
N GLU A 48 -12.49 -2.89 -10.53
CA GLU A 48 -11.96 -3.18 -11.86
C GLU A 48 -12.08 -1.98 -12.81
N LEU A 49 -13.23 -1.29 -12.79
CA LEU A 49 -13.44 -0.09 -13.58
C LEU A 49 -12.46 1.03 -13.19
N TYR A 50 -12.27 1.26 -11.89
CA TYR A 50 -11.29 2.21 -11.39
C TYR A 50 -9.85 1.84 -11.79
N GLU A 51 -9.47 0.57 -11.69
CA GLU A 51 -8.15 0.10 -12.14
C GLU A 51 -7.96 0.32 -13.66
N GLN A 52 -8.99 0.07 -14.47
CA GLN A 52 -8.96 0.32 -15.91
C GLN A 52 -8.81 1.82 -16.24
N GLU A 53 -9.52 2.69 -15.54
CA GLU A 53 -9.42 4.14 -15.73
C GLU A 53 -8.01 4.65 -15.38
N ILE A 54 -7.41 4.17 -14.28
CA ILE A 54 -6.02 4.50 -13.93
C ILE A 54 -5.05 4.06 -15.03
N ILE A 55 -5.20 2.83 -15.53
CA ILE A 55 -4.35 2.31 -16.60
C ILE A 55 -4.44 3.20 -17.83
N GLN A 56 -5.65 3.60 -18.22
CA GLN A 56 -5.88 4.47 -19.36
C GLN A 56 -5.23 5.85 -19.17
N LEU A 57 -5.41 6.49 -18.00
CA LEU A 57 -4.81 7.80 -17.69
C LEU A 57 -3.28 7.75 -17.65
N GLU A 58 -2.69 6.70 -17.07
CA GLU A 58 -1.23 6.56 -17.03
C GLU A 58 -0.65 6.23 -18.40
N LYS A 59 -1.40 5.50 -19.24
CA LYS A 59 -1.05 5.25 -20.64
C LYS A 59 -1.08 6.53 -21.47
N GLU A 60 -2.05 7.41 -21.23
CA GLU A 60 -2.09 8.77 -21.82
C GLU A 60 -0.90 9.63 -21.38
N ARG A 61 -0.28 9.31 -20.23
CA ARG A 61 0.98 9.91 -19.75
C ARG A 61 2.23 9.18 -20.25
N GLY A 62 2.08 8.15 -21.08
CA GLY A 62 3.19 7.38 -21.64
C GLY A 62 3.73 6.27 -20.75
N ASN A 63 2.99 5.86 -19.72
CA ASN A 63 3.37 4.80 -18.81
C ASN A 63 2.46 3.57 -18.97
N ASP A 64 3.06 2.40 -19.08
CA ASP A 64 2.38 1.13 -18.83
C ASP A 64 2.36 0.86 -17.32
N VAL A 65 1.18 0.54 -16.80
CA VAL A 65 0.92 0.41 -15.37
C VAL A 65 0.53 -1.01 -15.03
N THR A 66 1.25 -1.58 -14.06
CA THR A 66 0.90 -2.87 -13.47
C THR A 66 0.55 -2.69 -12.01
N PHE A 67 -0.66 -3.10 -11.62
CA PHE A 67 -1.05 -3.14 -10.23
C PHE A 67 -0.38 -4.30 -9.48
N ILE A 68 0.10 -3.98 -8.28
CA ILE A 68 0.73 -4.88 -7.33
C ILE A 68 -0.15 -4.94 -6.10
N ASN A 69 -0.90 -6.03 -6.00
CA ASN A 69 -1.72 -6.34 -4.84
C ASN A 69 -0.90 -7.30 -3.97
N PRO A 70 -0.26 -6.82 -2.87
CA PRO A 70 0.64 -7.65 -2.08
C PRO A 70 -0.15 -8.75 -1.34
N LYS A 71 0.26 -10.00 -1.55
CA LYS A 71 -0.20 -11.15 -0.75
C LYS A 71 0.62 -11.17 0.56
N PRO A 72 -0.02 -11.13 1.73
CA PRO A 72 0.65 -11.25 3.02
C PRO A 72 1.58 -12.46 3.12
N GLY A 73 2.75 -12.28 3.72
CA GLY A 73 3.71 -13.34 3.98
C GLY A 73 4.05 -13.41 5.46
N TYR A 74 5.00 -12.58 5.89
CA TYR A 74 5.38 -12.46 7.29
C TYR A 74 5.89 -11.06 7.62
N VAL A 75 5.94 -10.74 8.90
CA VAL A 75 6.38 -9.42 9.38
C VAL A 75 7.70 -9.52 10.12
N ILE A 76 8.61 -8.61 9.80
CA ILE A 76 9.84 -8.35 10.56
C ILE A 76 9.61 -7.12 11.42
N LYS A 77 9.91 -7.20 12.71
CA LYS A 77 9.86 -6.09 13.65
C LYS A 77 11.27 -5.66 14.00
N SER A 78 11.54 -4.37 13.91
CA SER A 78 12.81 -3.74 14.28
C SER A 78 12.56 -2.33 14.85
N SER A 79 13.60 -1.52 14.93
CA SER A 79 13.57 -0.09 15.21
C SER A 79 14.36 0.67 14.14
N VAL A 80 13.86 1.84 13.78
CA VAL A 80 14.50 2.85 12.93
C VAL A 80 15.24 3.84 13.84
N ASP A 81 16.48 4.13 13.48
CA ASP A 81 17.36 5.12 14.12
C ASP A 81 17.41 4.98 15.66
N GLY A 82 17.36 3.72 16.13
CA GLY A 82 17.45 3.35 17.54
C GLY A 82 16.26 3.75 18.43
N SER A 83 15.23 4.42 17.90
CA SER A 83 14.17 5.03 18.73
C SER A 83 12.76 4.66 18.29
N LYS A 84 12.45 4.73 16.98
CA LYS A 84 11.10 4.54 16.46
C LYS A 84 10.87 3.09 16.09
N LYS A 85 9.82 2.47 16.61
CA LYS A 85 9.46 1.09 16.25
C LYS A 85 9.13 1.01 14.76
N CYS A 86 9.60 -0.03 14.08
CA CYS A 86 9.20 -0.29 12.71
C CYS A 86 8.79 -1.73 12.47
N PHE A 87 7.99 -1.92 11.42
CA PHE A 87 7.57 -3.21 10.90
C PHE A 87 7.84 -3.24 9.41
N ILE A 88 8.36 -4.35 8.92
CA ILE A 88 8.56 -4.62 7.50
C ILE A 88 7.66 -5.79 7.14
N ASN A 89 6.67 -5.55 6.31
CA ASN A 89 5.81 -6.57 5.74
C ASN A 89 6.52 -7.19 4.53
N VAL A 90 6.96 -8.44 4.67
CA VAL A 90 7.51 -9.22 3.56
C VAL A 90 6.36 -9.90 2.84
N CYS A 91 6.06 -9.42 1.64
CA CYS A 91 4.88 -9.80 0.88
C CYS A 91 5.26 -10.47 -0.44
N ALA A 92 4.27 -11.07 -1.09
CA ALA A 92 4.44 -11.70 -2.40
C ALA A 92 3.51 -11.11 -3.46
N ASN A 93 4.00 -10.98 -4.70
CA ASN A 93 3.17 -10.70 -5.86
C ASN A 93 3.80 -11.31 -7.12
N ASP A 94 2.97 -11.93 -7.97
CA ASP A 94 3.40 -12.66 -9.17
C ASP A 94 4.01 -11.76 -10.27
N ASN A 95 3.71 -10.45 -10.25
CA ASN A 95 4.25 -9.48 -11.21
C ASN A 95 5.70 -9.05 -10.90
N ILE A 96 6.25 -9.44 -9.73
CA ILE A 96 7.66 -9.23 -9.39
C ILE A 96 8.50 -10.32 -10.05
N LYS A 97 9.68 -9.98 -10.58
CA LYS A 97 10.55 -11.00 -11.21
C LYS A 97 10.98 -12.08 -10.22
N LYS A 98 11.04 -13.33 -10.70
CA LYS A 98 11.49 -14.50 -9.92
C LYS A 98 12.92 -14.32 -9.39
N PRO A 99 13.27 -14.94 -8.25
CA PRO A 99 14.64 -14.98 -7.78
C PRO A 99 15.49 -15.80 -8.75
N SER A 100 16.72 -15.37 -8.99
CA SER A 100 17.68 -16.07 -9.86
C SER A 100 19.02 -16.23 -9.17
N SER A 101 19.70 -17.34 -9.42
CA SER A 101 21.05 -17.60 -8.90
C SER A 101 22.07 -17.77 -10.02
N SER A 102 23.26 -17.22 -9.84
CA SER A 102 24.43 -17.53 -10.66
C SER A 102 25.54 -18.15 -9.81
N PRO A 103 26.39 -19.02 -10.37
CA PRO A 103 27.59 -19.50 -9.68
C PRO A 103 28.51 -18.33 -9.35
N ALA A 104 28.99 -18.26 -8.12
CA ALA A 104 29.96 -17.26 -7.69
C ALA A 104 31.11 -17.92 -6.92
N CYS A 105 32.32 -17.41 -7.13
CA CYS A 105 33.49 -17.79 -6.36
C CYS A 105 33.97 -16.55 -5.61
N LYS A 106 33.88 -16.57 -4.27
CA LYS A 106 34.49 -15.54 -3.41
C LYS A 106 35.57 -16.21 -2.58
N GLU A 107 36.79 -15.69 -2.66
CA GLU A 107 37.91 -16.11 -1.80
C GLU A 107 38.16 -17.63 -1.79
N GLY A 108 38.02 -18.29 -2.95
CA GLY A 108 38.24 -19.72 -3.10
C GLY A 108 37.06 -20.62 -2.69
N ALA A 109 36.01 -20.05 -2.08
CA ALA A 109 34.78 -20.77 -1.77
C ALA A 109 33.79 -20.69 -2.95
N LYS A 110 33.33 -21.85 -3.42
CA LYS A 110 32.24 -21.95 -4.40
C LYS A 110 30.91 -21.70 -3.69
N GLY A 111 30.12 -20.78 -4.22
CA GLY A 111 28.79 -20.44 -3.73
C GLY A 111 27.84 -20.05 -4.84
N LEU A 112 26.63 -19.63 -4.45
CA LEU A 112 25.64 -19.06 -5.34
C LEU A 112 25.47 -17.59 -5.00
N GLN A 113 25.53 -16.72 -6.01
CA GLN A 113 25.08 -15.34 -5.90
C GLN A 113 23.61 -15.28 -6.30
N TRP A 114 22.80 -14.71 -5.42
CA TRP A 114 21.37 -14.56 -5.64
C TRP A 114 21.03 -13.13 -6.03
N ALA A 115 20.15 -12.99 -7.03
CA ALA A 115 19.43 -11.75 -7.31
C ALA A 115 17.99 -11.93 -6.82
N LEU A 116 17.54 -11.01 -5.96
CA LEU A 116 16.20 -11.00 -5.38
C LEU A 116 15.46 -9.72 -5.80
N PRO A 117 14.80 -9.72 -6.99
CA PRO A 117 13.98 -8.60 -7.41
C PRO A 117 12.85 -8.34 -6.40
N HIS A 118 12.62 -7.07 -6.08
CA HIS A 118 11.61 -6.65 -5.13
C HIS A 118 11.10 -5.25 -5.45
N SER A 119 9.95 -4.90 -4.89
CA SER A 119 9.38 -3.56 -4.92
C SER A 119 9.14 -3.06 -3.50
N LEU A 120 9.33 -1.77 -3.28
CA LEU A 120 8.99 -1.11 -2.02
C LEU A 120 7.79 -0.19 -2.21
N THR A 121 6.94 -0.13 -1.20
CA THR A 121 5.89 0.90 -1.12
C THR A 121 6.36 2.05 -0.23
N PRO A 122 5.84 3.26 -0.41
CA PRO A 122 6.11 4.36 0.51
C PRO A 122 5.82 3.97 1.98
N PRO A 123 6.62 4.47 2.93
CA PRO A 123 6.44 4.17 4.35
C PRO A 123 5.12 4.72 4.85
N ARG A 124 4.51 4.01 5.81
CA ARG A 124 3.25 4.42 6.43
C ARG A 124 3.41 4.54 7.93
N GLU A 125 2.79 5.56 8.52
CA GLU A 125 2.64 5.62 9.98
C GLU A 125 1.49 4.70 10.43
N ASP A 126 1.70 3.99 11.53
CA ASP A 126 0.71 3.09 12.12
C ASP A 126 0.89 3.10 13.65
N VAL A 127 -0.07 2.52 14.36
CA VAL A 127 -0.06 2.36 15.81
C VAL A 127 -0.02 0.89 16.15
N ASP A 128 0.83 0.50 17.11
CA ASP A 128 0.88 -0.88 17.59
C ASP A 128 -0.25 -1.18 18.59
N ASN A 129 -0.36 -2.44 19.01
CA ASN A 129 -1.40 -2.87 19.96
C ASN A 129 -1.31 -2.17 21.35
N LYS A 130 -0.23 -1.45 21.64
CA LYS A 130 -0.02 -0.70 22.89
C LYS A 130 -0.23 0.81 22.71
N GLY A 131 -0.69 1.27 21.54
CA GLY A 131 -0.88 2.69 21.28
C GLY A 131 0.40 3.42 20.88
N ALA A 132 1.52 2.73 20.69
CA ALA A 132 2.79 3.38 20.33
C ALA A 132 2.91 3.55 18.81
N ARG A 133 3.29 4.75 18.36
CA ARG A 133 3.57 5.04 16.96
C ARG A 133 4.68 4.15 16.41
N CYS A 134 4.50 3.70 15.18
CA CYS A 134 5.46 2.89 14.45
C CYS A 134 5.40 3.20 12.94
N VAL A 135 6.46 2.85 12.23
CA VAL A 135 6.52 2.96 10.77
C VAL A 135 6.41 1.58 10.15
N VAL A 136 5.61 1.45 9.10
CA VAL A 136 5.39 0.22 8.36
C VAL A 136 5.95 0.38 6.95
N TYR A 137 6.81 -0.55 6.57
CA TYR A 137 7.36 -0.69 5.23
C TYR A 137 6.81 -1.95 4.59
N ASP A 138 6.48 -1.94 3.30
CA ASP A 138 6.20 -3.17 2.57
C ASP A 138 7.29 -3.43 1.56
N VAL A 139 7.82 -4.66 1.59
CA VAL A 139 8.76 -5.17 0.60
C VAL A 139 8.11 -6.37 -0.08
N VAL A 140 7.84 -6.22 -1.36
CA VAL A 140 7.11 -7.21 -2.16
C VAL A 140 8.09 -7.97 -3.04
N PHE A 141 8.17 -9.28 -2.84
CA PHE A 141 8.96 -10.21 -3.64
C PHE A 141 8.06 -11.07 -4.54
N HIS A 142 8.65 -11.91 -5.38
CA HIS A 142 7.91 -12.98 -6.05
C HIS A 142 7.56 -14.12 -5.06
N PRO A 143 6.40 -14.81 -5.20
CA PRO A 143 6.01 -15.92 -4.31
C PRO A 143 7.06 -17.03 -4.17
N ASP A 144 7.76 -17.38 -5.25
CA ASP A 144 8.85 -18.36 -5.24
C ASP A 144 9.95 -17.99 -4.21
N THR A 145 10.26 -16.71 -4.04
CA THR A 145 11.22 -16.23 -3.04
C THR A 145 10.75 -16.57 -1.62
N LEU A 146 9.48 -16.32 -1.30
CA LEU A 146 8.94 -16.63 0.03
C LEU A 146 8.87 -18.15 0.25
N HIS A 147 8.47 -18.91 -0.78
CA HIS A 147 8.45 -20.38 -0.71
C HIS A 147 9.84 -20.96 -0.44
N MET A 148 10.87 -20.44 -1.09
CA MET A 148 12.26 -20.83 -0.85
C MET A 148 12.75 -20.41 0.54
N ALA A 149 12.38 -19.21 1.02
CA ALA A 149 12.71 -18.72 2.36
C ALA A 149 12.13 -19.61 3.47
N LEU A 150 10.91 -20.13 3.27
CA LEU A 150 10.27 -21.06 4.21
C LEU A 150 11.01 -22.40 4.31
N LYS A 151 11.57 -22.88 3.19
CA LYS A 151 12.24 -24.19 3.12
C LYS A 151 13.72 -24.14 3.50
N ASN A 152 14.38 -23.03 3.24
CA ASN A 152 15.81 -22.86 3.48
C ASN A 152 16.07 -21.64 4.37
N LYS A 153 16.45 -21.91 5.62
CA LYS A 153 16.73 -20.86 6.62
C LYS A 153 17.84 -19.90 6.21
N SER A 154 18.88 -20.38 5.52
CA SER A 154 19.96 -19.52 5.02
C SER A 154 19.45 -18.56 3.94
N PHE A 155 18.64 -19.08 3.01
CA PHE A 155 17.97 -18.24 2.02
C PHE A 155 16.99 -17.26 2.66
N GLY A 156 16.20 -17.69 3.65
CA GLY A 156 15.30 -16.81 4.40
C GLY A 156 16.03 -15.69 5.14
N ASN A 157 17.20 -15.97 5.73
CA ASN A 157 18.04 -14.93 6.32
C ASN A 157 18.55 -13.93 5.27
N MET A 158 18.91 -14.39 4.08
CA MET A 158 19.29 -13.51 2.97
C MET A 158 18.12 -12.65 2.50
N VAL A 159 16.91 -13.20 2.37
CA VAL A 159 15.70 -12.41 2.05
C VAL A 159 15.43 -11.34 3.11
N ASN A 160 15.57 -11.68 4.40
CA ASN A 160 15.41 -10.73 5.50
C ASN A 160 16.47 -9.60 5.44
N ALA A 161 17.73 -9.95 5.16
CA ALA A 161 18.80 -8.98 5.00
C ALA A 161 18.53 -8.04 3.82
N THR A 162 18.19 -8.59 2.65
CA THR A 162 17.84 -7.81 1.46
C THR A 162 16.64 -6.90 1.71
N ALA A 163 15.61 -7.36 2.42
CA ALA A 163 14.46 -6.53 2.75
C ALA A 163 14.85 -5.35 3.67
N CYS A 164 15.74 -5.58 4.64
CA CYS A 164 16.24 -4.49 5.50
C CYS A 164 17.12 -3.52 4.71
N GLU A 165 18.07 -4.01 3.93
CA GLU A 165 18.97 -3.20 3.10
C GLU A 165 18.19 -2.32 2.12
N ALA A 166 17.16 -2.88 1.48
CA ALA A 166 16.29 -2.15 0.57
C ALA A 166 15.55 -0.99 1.24
N VAL A 167 15.08 -1.19 2.47
CA VAL A 167 14.44 -0.12 3.26
C VAL A 167 15.44 0.96 3.65
N GLU A 168 16.63 0.56 4.12
CA GLU A 168 17.69 1.50 4.51
C GLU A 168 18.17 2.34 3.31
N SER A 169 18.38 1.72 2.14
CA SER A 169 18.86 2.41 0.95
C SER A 169 17.83 3.35 0.33
N ASN A 170 16.55 2.96 0.30
CA ASN A 170 15.52 3.73 -0.40
C ASN A 170 14.92 4.86 0.44
N PHE A 171 14.96 4.75 1.77
CA PHE A 171 14.38 5.74 2.67
C PHE A 171 15.42 6.46 3.53
N GLU A 172 16.71 6.16 3.34
CA GLU A 172 17.84 6.80 4.05
C GLU A 172 17.72 6.67 5.58
N VAL A 173 17.31 5.48 6.05
CA VAL A 173 17.13 5.16 7.47
C VAL A 173 18.10 4.08 7.93
N MET A 174 18.35 3.96 9.24
CA MET A 174 19.10 2.84 9.79
C MET A 174 18.22 1.90 10.62
N LEU A 175 18.23 0.62 10.29
CA LEU A 175 17.47 -0.41 10.99
C LEU A 175 18.34 -1.18 11.99
N ASP A 176 17.77 -1.56 13.12
CA ASP A 176 18.42 -2.51 14.04
C ASP A 176 18.37 -3.93 13.47
N LYS A 177 19.36 -4.26 12.64
CA LYS A 177 19.54 -5.58 12.02
C LYS A 177 19.99 -6.66 13.01
N LYS A 178 20.48 -6.30 14.21
CA LYS A 178 20.95 -7.27 15.21
C LYS A 178 19.80 -7.83 16.04
N ASN A 179 18.76 -7.02 16.30
CA ASN A 179 17.64 -7.39 17.16
C ASN A 179 16.31 -7.57 16.40
N LEU A 180 16.35 -8.21 15.22
CA LEU A 180 15.14 -8.51 14.45
C LEU A 180 14.22 -9.47 15.22
N LYS A 181 12.92 -9.14 15.26
CA LYS A 181 11.87 -9.97 15.87
C LYS A 181 10.83 -10.37 14.83
N PHE A 182 10.31 -11.58 14.95
CA PHE A 182 9.32 -12.13 14.01
C PHE A 182 8.00 -12.40 14.74
N PRO A 183 7.09 -11.42 14.83
CA PRO A 183 5.77 -11.64 15.42
C PRO A 183 4.99 -12.69 14.63
N LYS A 184 4.03 -13.37 15.28
CA LYS A 184 3.08 -14.29 14.64
C LYS A 184 2.00 -13.51 13.87
N LEU A 185 2.43 -12.67 12.94
CA LEU A 185 1.62 -11.79 12.13
C LEU A 185 2.08 -11.91 10.67
N GLN A 186 1.12 -12.03 9.75
CA GLN A 186 1.42 -12.13 8.32
C GLN A 186 1.54 -10.76 7.64
N TYR A 187 0.88 -9.75 8.19
CA TYR A 187 0.91 -8.37 7.68
C TYR A 187 0.52 -7.37 8.78
N LYS A 188 1.22 -6.24 8.91
CA LYS A 188 0.87 -5.11 9.78
C LYS A 188 0.05 -4.09 9.00
N GLY A 189 -1.20 -3.87 9.43
CA GLY A 189 -2.13 -2.94 8.81
C GLY A 189 -3.01 -3.63 7.76
N VAL A 190 -3.55 -2.84 6.83
CA VAL A 190 -4.33 -3.33 5.68
C VAL A 190 -3.43 -3.32 4.43
N PRO A 191 -3.37 -4.42 3.65
CA PRO A 191 -2.67 -4.43 2.38
C PRO A 191 -3.29 -3.43 1.40
N HIS A 192 -2.46 -2.55 0.83
CA HIS A 192 -2.88 -1.60 -0.18
C HIS A 192 -2.25 -1.96 -1.54
N SER A 193 -3.05 -1.89 -2.59
CA SER A 193 -2.57 -2.02 -3.96
C SER A 193 -1.63 -0.87 -4.30
N THR A 194 -0.52 -1.17 -4.96
CA THR A 194 0.43 -0.18 -5.48
C THR A 194 0.64 -0.35 -6.97
N ILE A 195 1.26 0.64 -7.62
CA ILE A 195 1.42 0.69 -9.07
C ILE A 195 2.92 0.68 -9.41
N ILE A 196 3.31 -0.22 -10.31
CA ILE A 196 4.61 -0.16 -10.99
C ILE A 196 4.39 0.52 -12.34
N ARG A 197 5.14 1.59 -12.60
CA ARG A 197 5.14 2.33 -13.86
C ARG A 197 6.31 1.89 -14.73
N LYS A 198 6.06 1.63 -16.00
CA LYS A 198 7.08 1.38 -17.02
C LYS A 198 6.89 2.36 -18.17
N PRO A 199 7.87 3.20 -18.51
CA PRO A 199 7.76 4.09 -19.65
C PRO A 199 7.55 3.30 -20.94
N ILE A 200 6.65 3.77 -21.80
CA ILE A 200 6.41 3.21 -23.13
C ILE A 200 7.48 3.77 -24.09
N GLU A 201 8.26 2.88 -24.71
CA GLU A 201 9.28 3.28 -25.67
C GLU A 201 8.67 4.00 -26.88
N GLY A 202 9.24 5.15 -27.25
CA GLY A 202 8.78 5.94 -28.39
C GLY A 202 7.50 6.77 -28.14
N PHE A 203 7.05 6.89 -26.89
CA PHE A 203 5.90 7.74 -26.57
C PHE A 203 6.22 9.22 -26.80
N VAL A 204 5.46 9.86 -27.68
CA VAL A 204 5.46 11.31 -27.87
C VAL A 204 4.27 11.85 -27.10
N ALA A 205 4.54 12.56 -26.00
CA ALA A 205 3.49 13.23 -25.24
C ALA A 205 2.75 14.21 -26.15
N GLN A 206 1.44 14.03 -26.29
CA GLN A 206 0.60 15.11 -26.81
C GLN A 206 0.68 16.24 -25.79
N GLN A 207 1.20 17.41 -26.20
CA GLN A 207 1.20 18.59 -25.35
C GLN A 207 -0.25 19.00 -25.11
N MET A 208 -0.82 18.58 -23.98
CA MET A 208 -2.06 19.12 -23.45
C MET A 208 -1.72 20.05 -22.29
N ASP A 209 -2.36 21.22 -22.29
CA ASP A 209 -2.09 22.33 -21.39
C ASP A 209 -2.37 21.92 -19.92
N PRO A 210 -1.41 22.04 -18.98
CA PRO A 210 -1.55 21.60 -17.59
C PRO A 210 -2.70 22.26 -16.79
N GLU A 211 -3.17 23.45 -17.19
CA GLU A 211 -4.37 24.07 -16.60
C GLU A 211 -5.66 23.34 -16.98
N ILE A 212 -5.72 22.72 -18.16
CA ILE A 212 -6.87 21.95 -18.61
C ILE A 212 -6.88 20.59 -17.89
N ASP A 213 -5.71 19.96 -17.67
CA ASP A 213 -5.58 18.68 -16.95
C ASP A 213 -6.12 18.76 -15.51
N SER A 214 -5.76 19.81 -14.76
CA SER A 214 -6.19 19.98 -13.37
C SER A 214 -7.70 20.26 -13.24
N GLN A 215 -8.28 21.02 -14.16
CA GLN A 215 -9.73 21.27 -14.20
C GLN A 215 -10.53 20.05 -14.66
N GLU A 216 -10.05 19.34 -15.68
CA GLU A 216 -10.68 18.12 -16.23
C GLU A 216 -10.62 16.96 -15.22
N LEU A 217 -9.48 16.78 -14.53
CA LEU A 217 -9.33 15.82 -13.43
C LEU A 217 -10.30 16.11 -12.28
N HIS A 218 -10.41 17.37 -11.85
CA HIS A 218 -11.37 17.76 -10.82
C HIS A 218 -12.82 17.55 -11.27
N ARG A 219 -13.11 17.78 -12.55
CA ARG A 219 -14.44 17.60 -13.14
C ARG A 219 -14.82 16.13 -13.26
N ARG A 220 -13.89 15.26 -13.68
CA ARG A 220 -14.07 13.80 -13.73
C ARG A 220 -14.17 13.19 -12.34
N GLN A 221 -13.34 13.63 -11.38
CA GLN A 221 -13.46 13.23 -9.97
C GLN A 221 -14.80 13.64 -9.34
N LYS A 222 -15.33 14.81 -9.70
CA LYS A 222 -16.68 15.24 -9.27
C LYS A 222 -17.81 14.45 -9.93
N GLN A 223 -17.64 13.96 -11.16
CA GLN A 223 -18.59 13.05 -11.80
C GLN A 223 -18.54 11.65 -11.19
N LEU A 224 -17.36 11.18 -10.78
CA LEU A 224 -17.16 9.94 -10.02
C LEU A 224 -17.77 9.99 -8.61
N HIS A 225 -17.77 11.16 -7.96
CA HIS A 225 -18.35 11.37 -6.62
C HIS A 225 -19.75 11.97 -6.65
N HIS A 226 -20.42 12.04 -7.80
CA HIS A 226 -21.84 12.35 -7.80
C HIS A 226 -22.58 11.06 -7.48
N PRO A 227 -23.19 10.90 -6.29
CA PRO A 227 -24.16 9.84 -6.13
C PRO A 227 -25.19 10.06 -7.24
N GLN A 228 -25.52 9.00 -7.99
CA GLN A 228 -26.80 8.90 -8.65
C GLN A 228 -27.86 8.91 -7.55
N ILE A 229 -28.10 10.09 -6.96
CA ILE A 229 -29.27 10.35 -6.14
C ILE A 229 -30.41 10.11 -7.11
N CYS A 230 -31.08 8.98 -6.93
CA CYS A 230 -32.30 8.68 -7.64
C CYS A 230 -33.26 9.85 -7.41
N ASP A 231 -33.45 10.67 -8.44
CA ASP A 231 -34.50 11.67 -8.53
C ASP A 231 -35.86 10.95 -8.52
N LYS A 232 -36.31 10.58 -7.33
CA LYS A 232 -37.70 10.24 -7.04
C LYS A 232 -38.11 10.89 -5.73
N ALA A 233 -38.15 12.22 -5.73
CA ALA A 233 -39.01 12.95 -4.81
C ALA A 233 -40.48 12.73 -5.25
N PRO A 234 -41.40 12.28 -4.38
CA PRO A 234 -42.83 12.36 -4.66
C PRO A 234 -43.25 13.82 -4.60
N GLN A 235 -43.92 14.32 -5.65
CA GLN A 235 -44.50 15.65 -5.62
C GLN A 235 -45.65 15.72 -4.59
N PRO A 236 -45.74 16.80 -3.80
CA PRO A 236 -46.83 16.98 -2.86
C PRO A 236 -48.14 17.30 -3.59
N ARG A 237 -49.24 16.69 -3.13
CA ARG A 237 -50.61 17.19 -3.34
C ARG A 237 -51.04 17.97 -2.12
#